data_AF-A0A352Q2C1-F1
#
_entry.id   AF-A0A352Q2C1-F1
#
_cell.length_a   1.000
_cell.length_b   1.000
_cell.length_c   1.000
_cell.angle_alpha   90.00
_cell.angle_beta   90.00
_cell.angle_gamma   90.00
#
_symmetry.space_group_name_H-M   'P 1'
#
loop_
_entity.id
_entity.type
_entity.pdbx_description
1 polymer ?
#
loop_
_entity_poly.entity_id
_entity_poly.type
_entity_poly.pdbx_seq_one_letter_code
_entity_poly.pdbx_strand_id
1 'polypeptide(L)'
;MRDPVDTNDLKTVGDYLRFGEQAFIQAGLYFGHGTDNAWDEAVVLLLHTLKMPPDSPASLLDQPLSRAQADQTLELFSRRIRERVPAPYLTGETWFAGLPFHVNTDVLIPRSPIAELIEQAFQPWLQQSPASVLDLCTGSGCIGIACAHAFPEAQVELLDLSFDALAVAEENIEQHEVGDRVIALQSDLYAAASGKYDLIVTNPPYVDADDMACLPEEYHHEPEIALAAGNDGLDLVHTILSEAKEYLTDDGLLVLEVGNS
;
A
#
# COMPACT_ATOMS: atom_id res chain seq x y z
N MET A 1 6.17 35.66 1.54
CA MET A 1 7.35 35.13 0.83
C MET A 1 8.41 34.89 1.89
N ARG A 2 8.43 33.70 2.51
CA ARG A 2 9.49 33.32 3.46
C ARG A 2 10.69 32.87 2.63
N ASP A 3 11.88 33.27 3.08
CA ASP A 3 13.16 32.98 2.41
C ASP A 3 13.31 31.49 2.08
N PRO A 4 13.95 31.13 0.95
CA PRO A 4 14.38 29.76 0.74
C PRO A 4 15.33 29.42 1.90
N VAL A 5 15.04 28.35 2.63
CA VAL A 5 15.96 27.79 3.61
C VAL A 5 17.31 27.62 2.92
N ASP A 6 18.38 28.12 3.54
CA ASP A 6 19.71 28.12 2.93
C ASP A 6 20.22 26.67 2.77
N THR A 7 19.99 26.07 1.60
CA THR A 7 20.39 24.70 1.30
C THR A 7 21.88 24.58 0.99
N ASN A 8 22.64 25.69 0.97
CA ASN A 8 24.05 25.68 0.58
C ASN A 8 24.95 24.90 1.55
N ASP A 9 24.48 24.63 2.78
CA ASP A 9 25.22 23.90 3.80
C ASP A 9 24.89 22.39 3.85
N LEU A 10 23.90 21.91 3.07
CA LEU A 10 23.53 20.49 3.05
C LEU A 10 24.54 19.66 2.24
N LYS A 11 25.19 18.69 2.89
CA LYS A 11 26.25 17.89 2.24
C LYS A 11 25.92 16.41 2.20
N THR A 12 25.43 15.85 3.30
CA THR A 12 25.23 14.40 3.44
C THR A 12 23.76 14.01 3.42
N VAL A 13 23.48 12.73 3.19
CA VAL A 13 22.12 12.17 3.31
C VAL A 13 21.44 12.61 4.60
N GLY A 14 22.14 12.50 5.74
CA GLY A 14 21.60 12.92 7.03
C GLY A 14 21.27 14.41 7.13
N ASP A 15 21.98 15.29 6.41
CA ASP A 15 21.64 16.71 6.34
C ASP A 15 20.33 16.94 5.57
N TYR A 16 20.17 16.27 4.43
CA TYR A 16 18.94 16.37 3.63
C TYR A 16 17.73 15.77 4.36
N LEU A 17 17.88 14.65 5.07
CA LEU A 17 16.79 14.07 5.86
C LEU A 17 16.34 15.01 6.99
N ARG A 18 17.28 15.57 7.76
CA ARG A 18 16.96 16.56 8.81
C ARG A 18 16.27 17.80 8.22
N PHE A 19 16.72 18.25 7.05
CA PHE A 19 16.07 19.33 6.33
C PHE A 19 14.62 18.98 5.94
N GLY A 20 14.42 17.81 5.33
CA GLY A 20 13.11 17.34 4.87
C GLY A 20 12.12 17.21 6.02
N GLU A 21 12.53 16.55 7.11
CA GLU A 21 11.73 16.42 8.33
C GLU A 21 11.23 17.77 8.84
N GLN A 22 12.14 18.74 9.02
CA GLN A 22 11.78 20.07 9.51
C GLN A 22 10.88 20.83 8.53
N ALA A 23 11.14 20.72 7.23
CA ALA A 23 10.33 21.36 6.20
C ALA A 23 8.90 20.79 6.17
N PHE A 24 8.75 19.47 6.32
CA PHE A 24 7.46 18.79 6.36
C PHE A 24 6.65 19.11 7.61
N ILE A 25 7.29 19.14 8.78
CA ILE A 25 6.67 19.59 10.04
C ILE A 25 6.22 21.05 9.91
N GLN A 26 7.07 21.93 9.37
CA GLN A 26 6.75 23.35 9.22
C GLN A 26 5.59 23.60 8.24
N ALA A 27 5.46 22.76 7.20
CA ALA A 27 4.36 22.81 6.25
C ALA A 27 3.04 22.25 6.81
N GLY A 28 3.06 21.60 7.98
CA GLY A 28 1.88 20.97 8.58
C GLY A 28 1.33 19.87 7.68
N LEU A 29 2.20 19.01 7.17
CA LEU A 29 1.81 17.84 6.40
C LEU A 29 1.19 16.78 7.31
N TYR A 30 0.25 16.03 6.76
CA TYR A 30 -0.29 14.83 7.39
C TYR A 30 0.42 13.58 6.87
N PHE A 31 0.55 12.55 7.73
CA PHE A 31 1.19 11.27 7.43
C PHE A 31 0.24 10.13 7.82
N GLY A 32 0.33 8.98 7.14
CA GLY A 32 -0.60 7.85 7.32
C GLY A 32 -0.72 6.95 6.09
N HIS A 33 0.05 7.22 5.05
CA HIS A 33 0.01 6.54 3.76
C HIS A 33 1.21 5.60 3.62
N GLY A 34 1.47 4.80 4.65
CA GLY A 34 2.65 3.93 4.75
C GLY A 34 3.77 4.43 5.68
N THR A 35 3.83 5.73 5.95
CA THR A 35 4.64 6.30 7.04
C THR A 35 3.76 7.14 7.96
N ASP A 36 4.13 7.27 9.24
CA ASP A 36 3.36 8.01 10.25
C ASP A 36 4.06 9.30 10.74
N ASN A 37 5.23 9.62 10.18
CA ASN A 37 6.03 10.76 10.60
C ASN A 37 6.86 11.39 9.46
N ALA A 38 7.24 12.65 9.68
CA ALA A 38 7.97 13.46 8.71
C ALA A 38 9.36 12.91 8.36
N TRP A 39 10.03 12.24 9.31
CA TRP A 39 11.36 11.70 9.09
C TRP A 39 11.30 10.52 8.11
N ASP A 40 10.41 9.55 8.36
CA ASP A 40 10.27 8.37 7.52
C ASP A 40 9.76 8.73 6.12
N GLU A 41 8.84 9.69 5.99
CA GLU A 41 8.41 10.21 4.69
C GLU A 41 9.60 10.83 3.91
N ALA A 42 10.48 11.57 4.59
CA ALA A 42 11.68 12.13 3.98
C ALA A 42 12.70 11.03 3.58
N VAL A 43 12.81 9.97 4.39
CA VAL A 43 13.62 8.79 4.07
C VAL A 43 13.12 8.12 2.80
N VAL A 44 11.82 7.85 2.67
CA VAL A 44 11.23 7.23 1.48
C VAL A 44 11.57 8.03 0.23
N LEU A 45 11.29 9.34 0.23
CA LEU A 45 11.55 10.21 -0.92
C LEU A 45 13.04 10.30 -1.27
N LEU A 46 13.92 10.39 -0.27
CA LEU A 46 15.35 10.48 -0.51
C LEU A 46 15.91 9.15 -1.03
N LEU A 47 15.58 8.01 -0.41
CA LEU A 47 16.05 6.70 -0.85
C LEU A 47 15.60 6.39 -2.28
N HIS A 48 14.40 6.81 -2.66
CA HIS A 48 13.94 6.73 -4.04
C HIS A 48 14.89 7.44 -5.02
N THR A 49 15.35 8.67 -4.71
CA THR A 49 16.34 9.37 -5.55
C THR A 49 17.69 8.66 -5.63
N LEU A 50 18.05 7.92 -4.57
CA LEU A 50 19.29 7.14 -4.52
C LEU A 50 19.14 5.75 -5.14
N LYS A 51 17.92 5.31 -5.43
CA LYS A 51 17.57 3.94 -5.85
C LYS A 51 18.04 2.90 -4.84
N MET A 52 17.76 3.18 -3.57
CA MET A 52 18.18 2.36 -2.44
C MET A 52 16.95 1.80 -1.70
N PRO A 53 17.01 0.56 -1.20
CA PRO A 53 15.88 -0.05 -0.49
C PRO A 53 15.73 0.51 0.94
N PRO A 54 14.57 0.34 1.59
CA PRO A 54 14.30 0.84 2.95
C PRO A 54 15.25 0.30 4.02
N ASP A 55 15.78 -0.92 3.85
CA ASP A 55 16.72 -1.58 4.77
C ASP A 55 18.19 -1.14 4.56
N SER A 56 18.40 -0.02 3.87
CA SER A 56 19.71 0.56 3.62
C SER A 56 20.50 0.84 4.92
N PRO A 57 21.84 0.62 4.91
CA PRO A 57 22.64 0.74 6.12
C PRO A 57 22.72 2.17 6.64
N ALA A 58 22.76 2.34 7.97
CA ALA A 58 22.87 3.65 8.63
C ALA A 58 24.12 4.46 8.22
N SER A 59 25.18 3.80 7.71
CA SER A 59 26.36 4.47 7.16
C SER A 59 26.05 5.35 5.94
N LEU A 60 24.87 5.19 5.32
CA LEU A 60 24.38 6.05 4.26
C LEU A 60 24.23 7.51 4.73
N LEU A 61 23.92 7.75 6.01
CA LEU A 61 23.69 9.10 6.56
C LEU A 61 24.90 10.04 6.38
N ASP A 62 26.11 9.49 6.39
CA ASP A 62 27.36 10.25 6.23
C ASP A 62 27.78 10.40 4.76
N GLN A 63 27.08 9.75 3.82
CA GLN A 63 27.45 9.81 2.41
C GLN A 63 27.06 11.15 1.78
N PRO A 64 27.95 11.77 0.99
CA PRO A 64 27.63 12.97 0.25
C PRO A 64 26.68 12.67 -0.91
N LEU A 65 25.75 13.58 -1.19
CA LEU A 65 24.93 13.51 -2.39
C LEU A 65 25.67 14.13 -3.57
N SER A 66 25.55 13.52 -4.75
CA SER A 66 25.86 14.22 -5.99
C SER A 66 24.89 15.39 -6.19
N ARG A 67 25.28 16.40 -6.98
CA ARG A 67 24.41 17.53 -7.29
C ARG A 67 23.07 17.10 -7.88
N ALA A 68 23.07 16.11 -8.77
CA ALA A 68 21.84 15.59 -9.38
C ALA A 68 20.91 14.95 -8.34
N GLN A 69 21.45 14.16 -7.41
CA GLN A 69 20.66 13.56 -6.33
C GLN A 69 20.10 14.64 -5.41
N ALA A 70 20.93 15.60 -4.99
CA ALA A 70 20.50 16.74 -4.17
C ALA A 70 19.34 17.52 -4.82
N ASP A 71 19.49 17.88 -6.10
CA ASP A 71 18.46 18.63 -6.85
C ASP A 71 17.15 17.81 -6.96
N GLN A 72 17.25 16.50 -7.20
CA GLN A 72 16.09 15.59 -7.26
C GLN A 72 15.40 15.44 -5.89
N THR A 73 16.17 15.26 -4.81
CA THR A 73 15.63 15.15 -3.44
C THR A 73 14.88 16.41 -3.06
N LEU A 74 15.47 17.58 -3.30
CA LEU A 74 14.84 18.86 -2.97
C LEU A 74 13.58 19.11 -3.81
N GLU A 75 13.56 18.70 -5.07
CA GLU A 75 12.35 18.78 -5.90
C GLU A 75 11.23 17.88 -5.35
N LEU A 76 11.52 16.62 -4.98
CA LEU A 76 10.52 15.75 -4.36
C LEU A 76 9.98 16.31 -3.05
N PHE A 77 10.85 16.86 -2.19
CA PHE A 77 10.41 17.51 -0.95
C PHE A 77 9.53 18.74 -1.24
N SER A 78 9.91 19.56 -2.21
CA SER A 78 9.13 20.72 -2.65
C SER A 78 7.74 20.31 -3.17
N ARG A 79 7.68 19.26 -4.00
CA ARG A 79 6.41 18.68 -4.48
C ARG A 79 5.57 18.15 -3.32
N ARG A 80 6.16 17.36 -2.41
CA ARG A 80 5.45 16.84 -1.22
C ARG A 80 4.82 17.95 -0.38
N ILE A 81 5.51 19.08 -0.23
CA ILE A 81 5.02 20.25 0.51
C ILE A 81 3.92 20.99 -0.26
N ARG A 82 4.13 21.26 -1.55
CA ARG A 82 3.23 22.09 -2.36
C ARG A 82 1.96 21.36 -2.78
N GLU A 83 2.11 20.11 -3.19
CA GLU A 83 1.04 19.29 -3.78
C GLU A 83 0.31 18.47 -2.71
N ARG A 84 0.94 18.24 -1.54
CA ARG A 84 0.47 17.34 -0.49
C ARG A 84 0.13 15.93 -0.97
N VAL A 85 0.73 15.52 -2.08
CA VAL A 85 0.61 14.15 -2.58
C VAL A 85 1.47 13.24 -1.68
N PRO A 86 0.93 12.14 -1.14
CA PRO A 86 1.68 11.19 -0.33
C PRO A 86 2.94 10.68 -1.02
N ALA A 87 3.99 10.37 -0.25
CA ALA A 87 5.27 9.92 -0.82
C ALA A 87 5.14 8.74 -1.81
N PRO A 88 4.35 7.68 -1.54
CA PRO A 88 4.23 6.55 -2.48
C PRO A 88 3.69 6.92 -3.86
N TYR A 89 2.81 7.92 -3.96
CA TYR A 89 2.33 8.42 -5.25
C TYR A 89 3.33 9.34 -5.94
N LEU A 90 4.20 10.02 -5.18
CA LEU A 90 5.30 10.80 -5.76
C LEU A 90 6.40 9.91 -6.33
N THR A 91 6.68 8.77 -5.68
CA THR A 91 7.68 7.79 -6.09
C THR A 91 7.12 6.77 -7.08
N GLY A 92 5.81 6.56 -7.09
CA GLY A 92 5.13 5.50 -7.85
C GLY A 92 5.32 4.10 -7.26
N GLU A 93 5.78 3.99 -6.02
CA GLU A 93 6.09 2.71 -5.37
C GLU A 93 5.85 2.77 -3.85
N THR A 94 5.48 1.63 -3.28
CA THR A 94 5.41 1.41 -1.82
C THR A 94 6.00 0.04 -1.44
N TRP A 95 6.06 -0.25 -0.14
CA TRP A 95 6.45 -1.55 0.37
C TRP A 95 5.32 -2.19 1.18
N PHE A 96 5.08 -3.49 0.97
CA PHE A 96 4.09 -4.28 1.70
C PHE A 96 4.62 -5.70 1.90
N ALA A 97 4.54 -6.24 3.13
CA ALA A 97 5.08 -7.56 3.47
C ALA A 97 6.54 -7.79 2.98
N GLY A 98 7.38 -6.76 3.08
CA GLY A 98 8.78 -6.80 2.61
C GLY A 98 8.98 -6.77 1.10
N LEU A 99 7.93 -6.56 0.31
CA LEU A 99 7.94 -6.55 -1.16
C LEU A 99 7.62 -5.15 -1.71
N PRO A 100 8.30 -4.69 -2.78
CA PRO A 100 7.96 -3.43 -3.44
C PRO A 100 6.76 -3.59 -4.38
N PHE A 101 5.87 -2.62 -4.40
CA PHE A 101 4.70 -2.59 -5.29
C PHE A 101 4.58 -1.24 -6.00
N HIS A 102 4.28 -1.27 -7.30
CA HIS A 102 3.83 -0.10 -8.03
C HIS A 102 2.47 0.37 -7.48
N VAL A 103 2.33 1.69 -7.32
CA VAL A 103 1.08 2.33 -6.91
C VAL A 103 0.89 3.66 -7.64
N ASN A 104 -0.36 4.02 -7.86
CA ASN A 104 -0.79 5.30 -8.39
C ASN A 104 -2.13 5.70 -7.74
N THR A 105 -2.73 6.82 -8.17
CA THR A 105 -3.99 7.35 -7.61
C THR A 105 -5.23 6.47 -7.86
N ASP A 106 -5.11 5.38 -8.62
CA ASP A 106 -6.22 4.46 -8.90
C ASP A 106 -6.34 3.34 -7.85
N VAL A 107 -5.35 3.23 -6.94
CA VAL A 107 -5.31 2.21 -5.88
C VAL A 107 -5.02 2.82 -4.51
N LEU A 108 -5.59 2.23 -3.46
CA LEU A 108 -5.22 2.56 -2.07
C LEU A 108 -3.74 2.26 -1.83
N ILE A 109 -3.04 3.13 -1.10
CA ILE A 109 -1.65 2.86 -0.73
C ILE A 109 -1.62 1.71 0.31
N PRO A 110 -0.96 0.57 0.01
CA PRO A 110 -0.87 -0.59 0.89
C PRO A 110 -0.39 -0.26 2.31
N ARG A 111 -1.18 -0.66 3.31
CA ARG A 111 -0.91 -0.45 4.74
C ARG A 111 -1.65 -1.43 5.67
N SER A 112 -2.09 -2.57 5.12
CA SER A 112 -2.88 -3.55 5.87
C SER A 112 -2.01 -4.32 6.89
N PRO A 113 -2.48 -4.54 8.14
CA PRO A 113 -1.84 -5.44 9.09
C PRO A 113 -1.83 -6.91 8.64
N ILE A 114 -2.57 -7.27 7.57
CA ILE A 114 -2.50 -8.60 6.96
C ILE A 114 -1.07 -8.94 6.52
N ALA A 115 -0.21 -7.95 6.26
CA ALA A 115 1.22 -8.17 6.00
C ALA A 115 1.88 -9.05 7.09
N GLU A 116 1.64 -8.77 8.37
CA GLU A 116 2.20 -9.56 9.48
C GLU A 116 1.65 -10.98 9.52
N LEU A 117 0.38 -11.16 9.14
CA LEU A 117 -0.24 -12.48 9.04
C LEU A 117 0.37 -13.31 7.90
N ILE A 118 0.66 -12.67 6.76
CA ILE A 118 1.32 -13.31 5.62
C ILE A 118 2.73 -13.75 6.03
N GLU A 119 3.51 -12.90 6.70
CA GLU A 119 4.85 -13.24 7.19
C GLU A 119 4.85 -14.44 8.14
N GLN A 120 3.76 -14.62 8.90
CA GLN A 120 3.55 -15.74 9.80
C GLN A 120 2.78 -16.91 9.17
N ALA A 121 2.56 -16.87 7.85
CA ALA A 121 1.79 -17.85 7.10
C ALA A 121 0.42 -18.17 7.74
N PHE A 122 -0.24 -17.14 8.28
CA PHE A 122 -1.55 -17.19 8.94
C PHE A 122 -1.64 -18.20 10.10
N GLN A 123 -0.50 -18.53 10.74
CA GLN A 123 -0.48 -19.41 11.91
C GLN A 123 -1.09 -18.72 13.15
N PRO A 124 -1.76 -19.46 14.04
CA PRO A 124 -2.01 -20.90 14.00
C PRO A 124 -3.33 -21.27 13.29
N TRP A 125 -3.97 -20.36 12.57
CA TRP A 125 -5.31 -20.61 12.01
C TRP A 125 -5.24 -21.46 10.75
N LEU A 126 -4.30 -21.18 9.86
CA LEU A 126 -4.11 -21.91 8.61
C LEU A 126 -3.21 -23.13 8.84
N GLN A 127 -3.80 -24.30 9.08
CA GLN A 127 -3.05 -25.50 9.47
C GLN A 127 -2.23 -26.14 8.34
N GLN A 128 -2.60 -25.91 7.09
CA GLN A 128 -1.95 -26.46 5.89
C GLN A 128 -1.73 -25.33 4.88
N SER A 129 -0.68 -25.43 4.06
CA SER A 129 -0.47 -24.51 2.95
C SER A 129 -1.69 -24.53 2.02
N PRO A 130 -2.27 -23.36 1.69
CA PRO A 130 -3.45 -23.28 0.83
C PRO A 130 -3.05 -23.62 -0.61
N ALA A 131 -3.90 -24.34 -1.33
CA ALA A 131 -3.75 -24.58 -2.76
C ALA A 131 -4.42 -23.47 -3.58
N SER A 132 -5.48 -22.86 -3.05
CA SER A 132 -6.21 -21.75 -3.68
C SER A 132 -6.42 -20.59 -2.71
N VAL A 133 -6.05 -19.39 -3.17
CA VAL A 133 -6.18 -18.13 -2.44
C VAL A 133 -7.05 -17.16 -3.24
N LEU A 134 -7.93 -16.45 -2.56
CA LEU A 134 -8.72 -15.37 -3.14
C LEU A 134 -8.40 -14.08 -2.39
N ASP A 135 -8.07 -13.02 -3.13
CA ASP A 135 -7.95 -11.66 -2.63
C ASP A 135 -9.12 -10.81 -3.15
N LEU A 136 -10.06 -10.45 -2.28
CA LEU A 136 -11.20 -9.59 -2.64
C LEU A 136 -10.90 -8.12 -2.34
N CYS A 137 -11.35 -7.25 -3.23
CA CYS A 137 -11.04 -5.81 -3.18
C CYS A 137 -9.51 -5.61 -3.24
N THR A 138 -8.87 -6.30 -4.19
CA THR A 138 -7.41 -6.48 -4.24
C THR A 138 -6.64 -5.17 -4.42
N GLY A 139 -7.26 -4.11 -4.96
CA GLY A 139 -6.61 -2.85 -5.26
C GLY A 139 -5.38 -3.06 -6.14
N SER A 140 -4.20 -2.76 -5.60
CA SER A 140 -2.91 -2.93 -6.30
C SER A 140 -2.44 -4.39 -6.41
N GLY A 141 -3.18 -5.35 -5.87
CA GLY A 141 -2.78 -6.76 -5.83
C GLY A 141 -1.86 -7.13 -4.67
N CYS A 142 -1.55 -6.21 -3.76
CA CYS A 142 -0.44 -6.38 -2.81
C CYS A 142 -0.64 -7.54 -1.85
N ILE A 143 -1.86 -7.77 -1.35
CA ILE A 143 -2.17 -8.85 -0.41
C ILE A 143 -2.07 -10.20 -1.12
N GLY A 144 -2.78 -10.38 -2.24
CA GLY A 144 -2.77 -11.64 -2.99
C GLY A 144 -1.40 -12.00 -3.55
N ILE A 145 -0.64 -11.03 -4.09
CA ILE A 145 0.73 -11.27 -4.57
C ILE A 145 1.67 -11.63 -3.42
N ALA A 146 1.55 -10.98 -2.26
CA ALA A 146 2.33 -11.34 -1.07
C ALA A 146 1.97 -12.76 -0.57
N CYS A 147 0.69 -13.14 -0.59
CA CYS A 147 0.26 -14.53 -0.36
C CYS A 147 0.89 -15.49 -1.37
N ALA A 148 0.99 -15.11 -2.64
CA ALA A 148 1.64 -15.92 -3.66
C ALA A 148 3.11 -16.17 -3.27
N HIS A 149 3.86 -15.15 -2.82
CA HIS A 149 5.24 -15.33 -2.35
C HIS A 149 5.34 -16.23 -1.11
N ALA A 150 4.41 -16.10 -0.16
CA ALA A 150 4.38 -16.93 1.04
C ALA A 150 3.99 -18.40 0.75
N PHE A 151 3.18 -18.63 -0.29
CA PHE A 151 2.69 -19.95 -0.70
C PHE A 151 3.01 -20.22 -2.19
N PRO A 152 4.22 -20.73 -2.51
CA PRO A 152 4.69 -20.85 -3.90
C PRO A 152 3.83 -21.75 -4.79
N GLU A 153 3.14 -22.73 -4.21
CA GLU A 153 2.28 -23.69 -4.93
C GLU A 153 0.82 -23.22 -5.06
N ALA A 154 0.44 -22.12 -4.40
CA ALA A 154 -0.92 -21.63 -4.42
C ALA A 154 -1.27 -20.96 -5.76
N GLN A 155 -2.48 -21.21 -6.23
CA GLN A 155 -3.15 -20.40 -7.26
C GLN A 155 -3.88 -19.24 -6.57
N VAL A 156 -3.71 -18.03 -7.07
CA VAL A 156 -4.26 -16.81 -6.46
C VAL A 156 -5.16 -16.09 -7.47
N GLU A 157 -6.37 -15.77 -7.05
CA GLU A 157 -7.26 -14.90 -7.80
C GLU A 157 -7.38 -13.55 -7.11
N LEU A 158 -7.15 -12.48 -7.86
CA LEU A 158 -7.30 -11.09 -7.42
C LEU A 158 -8.60 -10.55 -8.00
N LEU A 159 -9.57 -10.22 -7.16
CA LEU A 159 -10.87 -9.71 -7.58
C LEU A 159 -11.04 -8.26 -7.14
N ASP A 160 -11.41 -7.41 -8.08
CA ASP A 160 -11.75 -6.01 -7.81
C ASP A 160 -12.86 -5.51 -8.72
N LEU A 161 -13.62 -4.53 -8.23
CA LEU A 161 -14.66 -3.86 -9.01
C LEU A 161 -14.03 -2.88 -10.01
N SER A 162 -12.92 -2.24 -9.63
CA SER A 162 -12.25 -1.19 -10.38
C SER A 162 -11.35 -1.78 -11.47
N PHE A 163 -11.65 -1.44 -12.73
CA PHE A 163 -10.80 -1.79 -13.86
C PHE A 163 -9.42 -1.12 -13.76
N ASP A 164 -9.38 0.13 -13.28
CA ASP A 164 -8.14 0.89 -13.17
C ASP A 164 -7.24 0.33 -12.06
N ALA A 165 -7.82 -0.16 -10.96
CA ALA A 165 -7.07 -0.87 -9.92
C ALA A 165 -6.47 -2.19 -10.44
N LEU A 166 -7.25 -2.94 -11.23
CA LEU A 166 -6.78 -4.19 -11.84
C LEU A 166 -5.65 -3.95 -12.84
N ALA A 167 -5.61 -2.82 -13.54
CA ALA A 167 -4.48 -2.47 -14.38
C ALA A 167 -3.18 -2.35 -13.55
N VAL A 168 -3.25 -1.71 -12.38
CA VAL A 168 -2.11 -1.64 -11.44
C VAL A 168 -1.77 -3.00 -10.86
N ALA A 169 -2.76 -3.84 -10.56
CA ALA A 169 -2.54 -5.20 -10.09
C ALA A 169 -1.80 -6.06 -11.13
N GLU A 170 -2.17 -5.96 -12.41
CA GLU A 170 -1.49 -6.65 -13.52
C GLU A 170 -0.03 -6.19 -13.68
N GLU A 171 0.24 -4.89 -13.58
CA GLU A 171 1.63 -4.38 -13.57
C GLU A 171 2.44 -4.98 -12.41
N ASN A 172 1.83 -5.10 -11.23
CA ASN A 172 2.47 -5.74 -10.08
C ASN A 172 2.65 -7.26 -10.26
N ILE A 173 1.68 -7.97 -10.89
CA ILE A 173 1.83 -9.39 -11.23
C ILE A 173 3.05 -9.60 -12.14
N GLU A 174 3.20 -8.76 -13.17
CA GLU A 174 4.35 -8.79 -14.07
C GLU A 174 5.65 -8.47 -13.34
N GLN A 175 5.67 -7.40 -12.54
CA GLN A 175 6.84 -6.97 -11.76
C GLN A 175 7.36 -8.08 -10.83
N HIS A 176 6.46 -8.86 -10.23
CA HIS A 176 6.80 -9.94 -9.30
C HIS A 176 7.02 -11.29 -9.98
N GLU A 177 6.87 -11.39 -11.30
CA GLU A 177 7.03 -12.61 -12.09
C GLU A 177 6.12 -13.77 -11.61
N VAL A 178 4.89 -13.46 -11.16
CA VAL A 178 3.93 -14.43 -10.59
C VAL A 178 2.73 -14.75 -11.50
N GLY A 179 2.73 -14.28 -12.76
CA GLY A 179 1.61 -14.43 -13.70
C GLY A 179 1.23 -15.87 -14.08
N ASP A 180 2.09 -16.86 -13.80
CA ASP A 180 1.76 -18.28 -14.03
C ASP A 180 0.76 -18.85 -12.99
N ARG A 181 0.51 -18.12 -11.91
CA ARG A 181 -0.33 -18.59 -10.77
C ARG A 181 -1.16 -17.50 -10.10
N VAL A 182 -1.01 -16.24 -10.52
CA VAL A 182 -1.81 -15.11 -10.03
C VAL A 182 -2.53 -14.50 -11.22
N ILE A 183 -3.85 -14.36 -11.13
CA ILE A 183 -4.68 -13.73 -12.17
C ILE A 183 -5.54 -12.61 -11.56
N ALA A 184 -5.71 -11.50 -12.27
CA ALA A 184 -6.62 -10.44 -11.87
C ALA A 184 -7.90 -10.45 -12.72
N LEU A 185 -9.06 -10.37 -12.08
CA LEU A 185 -10.36 -10.43 -12.75
C LEU A 185 -11.30 -9.35 -12.20
N GLN A 186 -11.99 -8.67 -13.12
CA GLN A 186 -13.03 -7.73 -12.72
C GLN A 186 -14.23 -8.47 -12.14
N SER A 187 -14.62 -8.09 -10.92
CA SER A 187 -15.68 -8.76 -10.17
C SER A 187 -16.37 -7.78 -9.22
N ASP A 188 -17.68 -7.95 -9.08
CA ASP A 188 -18.39 -7.44 -7.92
C ASP A 188 -18.35 -8.53 -6.84
N LEU A 189 -17.51 -8.31 -5.82
CA LEU A 189 -17.20 -9.30 -4.78
C LEU A 189 -16.88 -10.67 -5.38
N TYR A 190 -17.69 -11.69 -5.07
CA TYR A 190 -17.47 -13.07 -5.50
C TYR A 190 -18.00 -13.41 -6.90
N ALA A 191 -18.58 -12.46 -7.65
CA ALA A 191 -19.29 -12.75 -8.90
C ALA A 191 -18.44 -13.47 -9.97
N ALA A 192 -17.13 -13.19 -10.03
CA ALA A 192 -16.18 -13.82 -10.94
C ALA A 192 -15.35 -14.95 -10.32
N ALA A 193 -15.58 -15.29 -9.04
CA ALA A 193 -14.84 -16.34 -8.35
C ALA A 193 -15.00 -17.69 -9.06
N SER A 194 -13.88 -18.38 -9.32
CA SER A 194 -13.87 -19.63 -10.10
C SER A 194 -14.22 -20.88 -9.30
N GLY A 195 -14.22 -20.82 -7.97
CA GLY A 195 -14.48 -21.98 -7.13
C GLY A 195 -14.44 -21.71 -5.63
N LYS A 196 -13.95 -22.72 -4.90
CA LYS A 196 -13.74 -22.65 -3.46
C LYS A 196 -12.26 -22.45 -3.14
N TYR A 197 -12.00 -21.70 -2.08
CA TYR A 197 -10.66 -21.29 -1.66
C TYR A 197 -10.32 -21.81 -0.27
N ASP A 198 -9.07 -22.18 -0.09
CA ASP A 198 -8.51 -22.54 1.22
C ASP A 198 -8.22 -21.30 2.07
N LEU A 199 -7.95 -20.17 1.41
CA LEU A 199 -7.73 -18.88 2.05
C LEU A 199 -8.44 -17.78 1.25
N ILE A 200 -9.30 -17.03 1.92
CA ILE A 200 -9.84 -15.77 1.40
C ILE A 200 -9.27 -14.66 2.26
N VAL A 201 -8.62 -13.69 1.64
CA VAL A 201 -8.08 -12.48 2.26
C VAL A 201 -8.76 -11.28 1.65
N THR A 202 -9.03 -10.25 2.44
CA THR A 202 -9.65 -9.04 1.92
C THR A 202 -9.48 -7.87 2.88
N ASN A 203 -9.26 -6.71 2.28
CA ASN A 203 -9.28 -5.42 2.95
C ASN A 203 -10.29 -4.51 2.21
N PRO A 204 -11.60 -4.70 2.43
CA PRO A 204 -12.59 -3.90 1.73
C PRO A 204 -12.61 -2.46 2.27
N PRO A 205 -13.16 -1.51 1.50
CA PRO A 205 -13.45 -0.17 2.02
C PRO A 205 -14.29 -0.26 3.30
N TYR A 206 -13.97 0.56 4.29
CA TYR A 206 -14.68 0.58 5.59
C TYR A 206 -14.83 1.97 6.23
N VAL A 207 -14.42 3.06 5.56
CA VAL A 207 -14.50 4.42 6.11
C VAL A 207 -15.92 4.97 5.93
N ASP A 208 -16.52 5.45 7.01
CA ASP A 208 -17.85 6.06 6.97
C ASP A 208 -17.83 7.49 6.41
N ALA A 209 -19.01 8.00 6.06
CA ALA A 209 -19.15 9.31 5.42
C ALA A 209 -18.74 10.50 6.32
N ASP A 210 -18.88 10.39 7.64
CA ASP A 210 -18.54 11.46 8.58
C ASP A 210 -17.01 11.57 8.73
N ASP A 211 -16.33 10.42 8.79
CA ASP A 211 -14.87 10.33 8.80
C ASP A 211 -14.28 10.80 7.47
N MET A 212 -14.86 10.39 6.33
CA MET A 212 -14.46 10.85 4.99
C MET A 212 -14.47 12.39 4.88
N ALA A 213 -15.43 13.07 5.52
CA ALA A 213 -15.54 14.53 5.51
C ALA A 213 -14.49 15.25 6.37
N CYS A 214 -13.85 14.53 7.30
CA CYS A 214 -12.84 15.07 8.21
C CYS A 214 -11.41 14.72 7.80
N LEU A 215 -11.24 13.99 6.69
CA LEU A 215 -9.93 13.55 6.23
C LEU A 215 -9.01 14.73 5.87
N PRO A 216 -7.72 14.66 6.23
CA PRO A 216 -6.69 15.60 5.79
C PRO A 216 -6.55 15.67 4.26
N GLU A 217 -6.00 16.78 3.75
CA GLU A 217 -5.81 17.04 2.31
C GLU A 217 -5.07 15.90 1.59
N GLU A 218 -4.12 15.24 2.27
CA GLU A 218 -3.34 14.12 1.74
C GLU A 218 -4.21 12.89 1.35
N TYR A 219 -5.28 12.58 2.10
CA TYR A 219 -6.13 11.41 1.81
C TYR A 219 -7.05 11.62 0.61
N HIS A 220 -7.33 12.88 0.23
CA HIS A 220 -8.13 13.17 -0.96
C HIS A 220 -7.41 12.83 -2.28
N HIS A 221 -6.14 12.41 -2.23
CA HIS A 221 -5.43 11.85 -3.38
C HIS A 221 -5.68 10.36 -3.57
N GLU A 222 -6.20 9.65 -2.56
CA GLU A 222 -6.57 8.24 -2.69
C GLU A 222 -7.96 8.09 -3.31
N PRO A 223 -8.25 6.99 -4.01
CA PRO A 223 -9.52 6.81 -4.68
C PRO A 223 -10.66 6.63 -3.67
N GLU A 224 -11.71 7.46 -3.78
CA GLU A 224 -12.86 7.46 -2.86
C GLU A 224 -13.52 6.07 -2.74
N ILE A 225 -13.60 5.33 -3.85
CA ILE A 225 -14.17 3.97 -3.89
C ILE A 225 -13.39 2.97 -3.03
N ALA A 226 -12.11 3.21 -2.76
CA ALA A 226 -11.28 2.35 -1.91
C ALA A 226 -11.38 2.71 -0.42
N LEU A 227 -11.95 3.87 -0.08
CA LEU A 227 -12.11 4.35 1.29
C LEU A 227 -13.56 4.24 1.77
N ALA A 228 -14.49 4.76 0.98
CA ALA A 228 -15.87 4.98 1.40
C ALA A 228 -16.69 3.69 1.43
N ALA A 229 -17.39 3.45 2.54
CA ALA A 229 -18.23 2.27 2.75
C ALA A 229 -19.62 2.61 3.29
N GLY A 230 -20.30 3.54 2.61
CA GLY A 230 -21.69 3.88 2.93
C GLY A 230 -21.85 4.57 4.29
N ASN A 231 -23.00 4.36 4.94
CA ASN A 231 -23.36 5.08 6.17
C ASN A 231 -22.77 4.48 7.45
N ASP A 232 -22.48 3.18 7.49
CA ASP A 232 -21.96 2.49 8.69
C ASP A 232 -20.61 1.81 8.48
N GLY A 233 -20.02 1.90 7.28
CA GLY A 233 -18.73 1.31 6.97
C GLY A 233 -18.74 -0.21 6.77
N LEU A 234 -19.88 -0.89 6.96
CA LEU A 234 -19.93 -2.35 7.14
C LEU A 234 -20.81 -3.09 6.12
N ASP A 235 -21.50 -2.39 5.22
CA ASP A 235 -22.34 -3.00 4.17
C ASP A 235 -21.59 -4.09 3.35
N LEU A 236 -20.36 -3.79 2.93
CA LEU A 236 -19.52 -4.76 2.20
C LEU A 236 -19.06 -5.91 3.09
N VAL A 237 -18.64 -5.60 4.32
CA VAL A 237 -18.24 -6.60 5.32
C VAL A 237 -19.36 -7.61 5.58
N HIS A 238 -20.60 -7.13 5.75
CA HIS A 238 -21.76 -7.99 5.95
C HIS A 238 -22.02 -8.89 4.75
N THR A 239 -21.91 -8.36 3.53
CA THR A 239 -22.11 -9.12 2.30
C THR A 239 -21.04 -10.21 2.17
N ILE A 240 -19.76 -9.84 2.32
CA ILE A 240 -18.61 -10.76 2.28
C ILE A 240 -18.80 -11.90 3.29
N LEU A 241 -19.09 -11.58 4.55
CA LEU A 241 -19.29 -12.59 5.60
C LEU A 241 -20.48 -13.51 5.33
N SER A 242 -21.56 -12.98 4.77
CA SER A 242 -22.77 -13.76 4.50
C SER A 242 -22.59 -14.78 3.37
N GLU A 243 -21.73 -14.47 2.39
CA GLU A 243 -21.51 -15.30 1.20
C GLU A 243 -20.26 -16.18 1.30
N ALA A 244 -19.30 -15.84 2.16
CA ALA A 244 -18.00 -16.51 2.28
C ALA A 244 -18.09 -18.05 2.38
N LYS A 245 -19.11 -18.57 3.06
CA LYS A 245 -19.30 -20.03 3.23
C LYS A 245 -19.46 -20.77 1.89
N GLU A 246 -20.05 -20.13 0.88
CA GLU A 246 -20.22 -20.75 -0.44
C GLU A 246 -18.88 -20.86 -1.19
N TYR A 247 -17.94 -19.96 -0.89
CA TYR A 247 -16.64 -19.84 -1.54
C TYR A 247 -15.47 -20.39 -0.71
N LEU A 248 -15.67 -20.79 0.54
CA LEU A 248 -14.65 -21.48 1.33
C LEU A 248 -14.70 -23.00 1.15
N THR A 249 -13.55 -23.64 1.22
CA THR A 249 -13.45 -25.09 1.48
C THR A 249 -13.87 -25.40 2.92
N ASP A 250 -14.10 -26.67 3.25
CA ASP A 250 -14.59 -27.06 4.58
C ASP A 250 -13.62 -26.68 5.72
N ASP A 251 -12.32 -26.64 5.42
CA ASP A 251 -11.23 -26.23 6.32
C ASP A 251 -10.66 -24.83 5.98
N GLY A 252 -11.35 -24.08 5.12
CA GLY A 252 -10.88 -22.79 4.61
C GLY A 252 -10.91 -21.66 5.65
N LEU A 253 -10.03 -20.69 5.47
CA LEU A 253 -9.90 -19.51 6.34
C LEU A 253 -10.33 -18.25 5.61
N LEU A 254 -11.18 -17.44 6.22
CA LEU A 254 -11.41 -16.04 5.84
C LEU A 254 -10.65 -15.12 6.79
N VAL A 255 -9.84 -14.24 6.23
CA VAL A 255 -9.21 -13.12 6.93
C VAL A 255 -9.75 -11.84 6.32
N LEU A 256 -10.46 -11.08 7.13
CA LEU A 256 -11.12 -9.85 6.74
C LEU A 256 -10.62 -8.73 7.65
N GLU A 257 -10.01 -7.71 7.06
CA GLU A 257 -9.75 -6.46 7.77
C GLU A 257 -11.05 -5.70 7.95
N VAL A 258 -11.22 -5.11 9.14
CA VAL A 258 -12.34 -4.22 9.46
C VAL A 258 -11.78 -2.98 10.13
N GLY A 259 -12.33 -1.83 9.77
CA GLY A 259 -12.02 -0.56 10.40
C GLY A 259 -12.50 -0.51 11.85
N ASN A 260 -11.92 0.43 12.59
CA ASN A 260 -12.37 0.73 13.94
C ASN A 260 -13.44 1.82 13.85
N SER A 261 -14.72 1.43 13.92
CA SER A 261 -15.86 2.34 14.09
C SER A 261 -15.90 2.95 15.50
#